data_AF-A0A9D5U9I7-F1
#
_entry.id   AF-A0A9D5U9I7-F1
#
_cell.length_a   1.000
_cell.length_b   1.000
_cell.length_c   1.000
_cell.angle_alpha   90.00
_cell.angle_beta   90.00
_cell.angle_gamma   90.00
#
_symmetry.space_group_name_H-M   'P 1'
#
loop_
_entity.id
_entity.type
_entity.pdbx_description
1 polymer ?
#
loop_
_entity_poly.entity_id
_entity_poly.type
_entity_poly.pdbx_seq_one_letter_code
_entity_poly.pdbx_strand_id
1 'polypeptide(L)'
;MNPRVTDVRAIADYQLEIRFSNGEVGIYDCRPLLDFGVFRELRDEAYFRRARACGGTVVWPHEQDICPDTLYQDSRKLTAGPRS
;
A
#
# COMPACT_ATOMS: atom_id res chain seq x y z
N MET A 1 15.72 -1.44 -10.18
CA MET A 1 14.36 -1.97 -9.92
C MET A 1 14.01 -1.60 -8.49
N ASN A 2 12.85 -1.01 -8.24
CA ASN A 2 12.46 -0.66 -6.88
C ASN A 2 12.18 -1.92 -6.04
N PRO A 3 12.35 -1.84 -4.71
CA PRO A 3 11.96 -2.89 -3.78
C PRO A 3 10.50 -3.32 -3.96
N ARG A 4 10.23 -4.62 -3.78
CA ARG A 4 8.89 -5.21 -3.94
C ARG A 4 8.17 -5.27 -2.60
N VAL A 5 6.84 -5.27 -2.64
CA VAL A 5 6.00 -5.41 -1.45
C VAL A 5 6.10 -6.84 -0.93
N THR A 6 6.42 -6.98 0.36
CA THR A 6 6.47 -8.27 1.06
C THR A 6 5.35 -8.45 2.06
N ASP A 7 4.81 -7.35 2.59
CA ASP A 7 3.71 -7.35 3.53
C ASP A 7 2.94 -6.03 3.43
N VAL A 8 1.65 -6.06 3.74
CA VAL A 8 0.81 -4.86 3.76
C VAL A 8 -0.25 -4.97 4.85
N ARG A 9 -0.50 -3.84 5.51
CA ARG A 9 -1.58 -3.67 6.46
C ARG A 9 -2.36 -2.41 6.12
N ALA A 10 -3.67 -2.55 5.92
CA ALA A 10 -4.56 -1.40 5.86
C ALA A 10 -4.67 -0.78 7.27
N ILE A 11 -4.44 0.54 7.35
CA ILE A 11 -4.57 1.32 8.57
C ILE A 11 -5.67 2.38 8.38
N ALA A 12 -5.84 3.27 9.35
CA ALA A 12 -6.83 4.34 9.29
C ALA A 12 -6.63 5.26 8.07
N ASP A 13 -7.66 6.05 7.75
CA ASP A 13 -7.62 7.10 6.74
C ASP A 13 -7.29 6.62 5.31
N TYR A 14 -7.67 5.38 4.97
CA TYR A 14 -7.37 4.75 3.67
C TYR A 14 -5.87 4.71 3.35
N GLN A 15 -5.04 4.51 4.38
CA GLN A 15 -3.61 4.35 4.22
C GLN A 15 -3.21 2.88 4.28
N LEU A 16 -2.09 2.56 3.62
CA LEU A 16 -1.45 1.26 3.67
C LEU A 16 -0.08 1.41 4.34
N GLU A 17 0.16 0.62 5.37
CA GLU A 17 1.51 0.37 5.87
C GLU A 17 2.09 -0.80 5.08
N ILE A 18 3.20 -0.56 4.39
CA ILE A 18 3.79 -1.48 3.43
C ILE A 18 5.21 -1.80 3.86
N ARG A 19 5.53 -3.09 3.97
CA ARG A 19 6.91 -3.56 4.12
C ARG A 19 7.48 -3.93 2.77
N PHE A 20 8.67 -3.43 2.48
CA PHE A 20 9.38 -3.68 1.23
C PHE A 20 10.48 -4.73 1.40
N SER A 21 10.91 -5.32 0.28
CA SER A 21 11.91 -6.39 0.25
C SER A 21 13.31 -5.98 0.71
N ASN A 22 13.59 -4.67 0.78
CA ASN A 22 14.83 -4.11 1.32
C ASN A 22 14.76 -3.82 2.83
N GLY A 23 13.66 -4.17 3.49
CA GLY A 23 13.45 -3.95 4.93
C GLY A 23 12.86 -2.58 5.28
N GLU A 24 12.69 -1.68 4.31
CA GLU A 24 12.00 -0.41 4.56
C GLU A 24 10.51 -0.64 4.81
N VAL A 25 9.92 0.27 5.59
CA VAL A 25 8.48 0.37 5.78
C VAL A 25 8.03 1.73 5.27
N GLY A 26 6.95 1.76 4.51
CA GLY A 26 6.35 2.99 3.98
C GLY A 26 4.87 3.09 4.28
N ILE A 27 4.37 4.32 4.36
CA ILE A 27 2.94 4.61 4.40
C ILE A 27 2.52 5.16 3.03
N TYR A 28 1.61 4.46 2.35
CA TYR A 28 1.01 4.90 1.10
C TYR A 28 -0.42 5.41 1.35
N ASP A 29 -0.76 6.56 0.75
CA ASP A 29 -2.08 7.17 0.87
C ASP A 29 -2.95 6.79 -0.34
N CYS A 30 -4.00 5.99 -0.12
CA CYS A 30 -4.91 5.59 -1.19
C CYS A 30 -6.05 6.58 -1.43
N ARG A 31 -6.19 7.65 -0.64
CA ARG A 31 -7.28 8.63 -0.80
C ARG A 31 -7.38 9.21 -2.22
N PRO A 32 -6.29 9.56 -2.91
CA PRO A 32 -6.35 10.04 -4.29
C PRO A 32 -6.93 9.02 -5.28
N LEU A 33 -6.89 7.72 -4.94
CA LEU A 33 -7.40 6.64 -5.78
C LEU A 33 -8.91 6.41 -5.60
N LEU A 34 -9.51 6.85 -4.48
CA LEU A 34 -10.91 6.54 -4.15
C LEU A 34 -11.95 7.08 -5.15
N ASP A 35 -11.57 8.05 -5.98
CA ASP A 35 -12.39 8.62 -7.05
C ASP A 35 -12.09 8.02 -8.43
N PHE A 36 -11.00 7.26 -8.54
CA PHE A 36 -10.41 6.85 -9.81
C PHE A 36 -10.88 5.47 -10.26
N GLY A 37 -11.74 5.43 -11.28
CA GLY A 37 -12.09 4.21 -12.02
C GLY A 37 -12.44 3.02 -11.13
N VAL A 38 -11.66 1.94 -11.27
CA VAL A 38 -11.83 0.65 -10.56
C VAL A 38 -11.55 0.73 -9.06
N PHE A 39 -10.88 1.79 -8.58
CA PHE A 39 -10.56 1.95 -7.16
C PHE A 39 -11.69 2.58 -6.34
N ARG A 40 -12.82 2.92 -6.95
CA ARG A 40 -13.99 3.44 -6.22
C ARG A 40 -14.52 2.48 -5.17
N GLU A 41 -14.33 1.17 -5.36
CA GLU A 41 -14.68 0.14 -4.37
C GLU A 41 -13.88 0.27 -3.07
N LEU A 42 -12.69 0.87 -3.12
CA LEU A 42 -11.86 1.12 -1.94
C LEU A 42 -12.49 2.12 -0.97
N ARG A 43 -13.57 2.82 -1.35
CA ARG A 43 -14.37 3.66 -0.44
C ARG A 43 -15.09 2.85 0.63
N ASP A 44 -15.40 1.59 0.36
CA ASP A 44 -15.86 0.69 1.40
C ASP A 44 -14.65 0.31 2.25
N GLU A 45 -14.61 0.80 3.48
CA GLU A 45 -13.50 0.53 4.39
C GLU A 45 -13.33 -0.97 4.70
N ALA A 46 -14.43 -1.73 4.76
CA ALA A 46 -14.37 -3.18 4.97
C ALA A 46 -13.79 -3.90 3.74
N TYR A 47 -14.03 -3.38 2.54
CA TYR A 47 -13.37 -3.86 1.32
C TYR A 47 -11.90 -3.44 1.26
N PHE A 48 -11.59 -2.18 1.55
CA PHE A 48 -10.24 -1.64 1.59
C PHE A 48 -9.31 -2.46 2.50
N ARG A 49 -9.81 -2.84 3.68
CA ARG A 49 -9.08 -3.66 4.65
C ARG A 49 -8.75 -5.09 4.17
N ARG A 50 -9.29 -5.52 3.02
CA ARG A 50 -8.94 -6.80 2.38
C ARG A 50 -7.68 -6.71 1.51
N ALA A 51 -6.99 -5.57 1.51
CA ALA A 51 -5.69 -5.41 0.88
C ALA A 51 -4.71 -6.51 1.34
N ARG A 52 -4.02 -7.13 0.40
CA ARG A 52 -2.99 -8.15 0.69
C ARG A 52 -1.79 -8.01 -0.24
N ALA A 53 -0.63 -8.46 0.23
CA ALA A 53 0.57 -8.53 -0.59
C ALA A 53 0.51 -9.78 -1.49
N CYS A 54 0.71 -9.61 -2.80
CA CYS A 54 0.75 -10.72 -3.75
C CYS A 54 1.66 -10.36 -4.93
N GLY A 55 2.53 -11.27 -5.36
CA GLY A 55 3.38 -11.07 -6.55
C GLY A 55 4.34 -9.87 -6.47
N GLY A 56 4.65 -9.38 -5.26
CA GLY A 56 5.49 -8.20 -5.07
C GLY A 56 4.74 -6.87 -5.11
N THR A 57 3.40 -6.90 -5.10
CA THR A 57 2.54 -5.71 -5.04
C THR A 57 1.39 -5.85 -4.03
N VAL A 58 0.54 -4.83 -3.91
CA VAL A 58 -0.71 -4.86 -3.14
C VAL A 58 -1.89 -5.12 -4.07
N VAL A 59 -2.75 -6.07 -3.68
CA VAL A 59 -3.95 -6.46 -4.42
C VAL A 59 -5.19 -6.51 -3.53
N TRP A 60 -6.36 -6.35 -4.16
CA TRP A 60 -7.69 -6.53 -3.56
C TRP A 60 -8.42 -7.76 -4.13
N PRO A 61 -9.53 -8.20 -3.52
CA PRO A 61 -10.29 -9.37 -3.98
C PRO A 61 -10.77 -9.32 -5.43
N HIS A 62 -11.18 -8.16 -5.95
CA HIS A 62 -11.65 -8.00 -7.33
C HIS A 62 -10.52 -7.59 -8.29
N GLU A 63 -9.34 -8.16 -8.08
CA GLU A 63 -8.20 -8.05 -9.01
C GLU A 63 -7.64 -6.63 -9.20
N GLN A 64 -8.04 -5.65 -8.38
CA GLN A 64 -7.35 -4.36 -8.37
C GLN A 64 -5.96 -4.53 -7.77
N ASP A 65 -4.96 -3.94 -8.41
CA ASP A 65 -3.61 -3.82 -7.91
C ASP A 65 -3.08 -2.40 -8.12
N ILE A 66 -2.11 -2.00 -7.29
CA ILE A 66 -1.37 -0.75 -7.51
C ILE A 66 0.01 -1.13 -8.04
N CYS A 67 0.56 -0.36 -8.97
CA CYS A 67 1.91 -0.63 -9.46
C CYS A 67 2.92 -0.63 -8.29
N PRO A 68 3.78 -1.67 -8.15
CA PRO A 68 4.74 -1.76 -7.06
C PRO A 68 5.75 -0.60 -7.03
N ASP A 69 6.09 -0.05 -8.20
CA ASP A 69 6.97 1.12 -8.31
C ASP A 69 6.29 2.38 -7.77
N THR A 70 4.99 2.58 -8.04
CA THR A 70 4.18 3.66 -7.45
C THR A 70 4.10 3.51 -5.93
N LEU A 71 3.81 2.30 -5.44
CA LEU A 71 3.77 2.02 -4.00
C LEU A 71 5.09 2.39 -3.34
N TYR A 72 6.22 2.05 -3.96
CA TYR A 72 7.52 2.39 -3.39
C TYR A 72 7.83 3.88 -3.43
N GLN A 73 7.64 4.54 -4.57
CA GLN A 73 8.03 5.94 -4.79
C GLN A 73 7.17 6.93 -4.02
N ASP A 74 5.87 6.69 -3.95
CA ASP A 74 4.91 7.63 -3.36
C ASP A 74 4.65 7.31 -1.87
N SER A 75 5.17 6.20 -1.37
CA SER A 75 5.12 5.91 0.07
C SER A 75 6.04 6.85 0.85
N ARG A 76 5.49 7.46 1.91
CA ARG A 76 6.32 8.11 2.92
C ARG A 76 7.08 7.04 3.70
N LYS A 77 8.40 6.99 3.56
CA LYS A 77 9.25 6.05 4.28
C LYS A 77 9.24 6.37 5.78
N LEU A 78 8.95 5.36 6.58
CA LEU A 78 9.17 5.41 8.02
C LEU A 78 10.66 5.19 8.24
N THR A 79 11.44 6.27 8.26
CA THR A 79 12.79 6.19 8.78
C THR A 79 12.68 5.75 10.23
N ALA A 80 13.32 4.63 10.57
CA ALA A 80 13.64 4.36 11.96
C ALA A 80 14.50 5.55 12.42
N GLY A 81 13.90 6.46 13.20
CA GLY A 81 14.67 7.49 13.89
C GLY A 81 15.83 6.81 14.63
N PRO A 82 16.98 7.46 14.79
CA PRO A 82 18.11 6.84 15.48
C PRO A 82 17.62 6.32 16.83
N ARG A 83 17.69 4.99 17.01
CA ARG A 83 17.52 4.38 18.32
C ARG A 83 18.60 5.01 19.19
N SER A 84 18.16 5.87 20.10
CA SER A 84 19.02 6.47 21.14
C SER A 84 19.59 5.39 22.04
#